data_AF-A0A7S1PJJ1-F1
#
_entry.id   AF-A0A7S1PJJ1-F1
#
_cell.length_a   1.000
_cell.length_b   1.000
_cell.length_c   1.000
_cell.angle_alpha   90.00
_cell.angle_beta   90.00
_cell.angle_gamma   90.00
#
_symmetry.space_group_name_H-M   'P 1'
#
loop_
_entity.id
_entity.type
_entity.pdbx_description
1 polymer ?
#
loop_
_entity_poly.entity_id
_entity_poly.type
_entity_poly.pdbx_seq_one_letter_code
_entity_poly.pdbx_strand_id
1 'polypeptide(L)'
;MNAQTFKEAFKEKIATLKENLKIEEREFTNPWSNQDKAAVLQQSRCFSDTPIDSEKCLNLLTRVLYLLQQGEKFTPNELSKLFFDVTKLFQSPSTRLRRMVYLVIKELDPSEGEVFICIQCLIKDMNSKNDCFRA
;
A
#
# COMPACT_ATOMS: atom_id res chain seq x y z
N MET A 1 47.18 28.44 -21.20
CA MET A 1 45.77 28.17 -20.81
C MET A 1 45.55 28.79 -19.44
N ASN A 2 44.70 29.82 -19.35
CA ASN A 2 44.54 30.62 -18.13
C ASN A 2 43.50 29.98 -17.20
N ALA A 3 43.69 30.12 -15.88
CA ALA A 3 42.80 29.51 -14.89
C ALA A 3 41.33 29.95 -15.02
N GLN A 4 41.06 31.12 -15.60
CA GLN A 4 39.71 31.59 -15.93
C GLN A 4 39.04 30.77 -17.04
N THR A 5 39.75 30.46 -18.12
CA THR A 5 39.19 29.67 -19.24
C THR A 5 38.90 28.24 -18.82
N PHE A 6 39.68 27.67 -17.89
CA PHE A 6 39.39 26.36 -17.32
C PHE A 6 38.15 26.36 -16.41
N LYS A 7 37.96 27.40 -15.60
CA LYS A 7 36.76 27.55 -14.75
C LYS A 7 35.49 27.72 -15.58
N GLU A 8 35.55 28.46 -16.67
CA GLU A 8 34.42 28.65 -17.59
C GLU A 8 34.04 27.34 -18.30
N ALA A 9 35.01 26.63 -18.86
CA ALA A 9 34.77 25.34 -19.50
C ALA A 9 34.25 24.27 -18.51
N PHE A 10 34.69 24.32 -17.25
CA PHE A 10 34.18 23.43 -16.21
C PHE A 10 32.75 23.79 -15.79
N LYS A 11 32.43 25.08 -15.69
CA LYS A 11 31.07 25.57 -15.40
C LYS A 11 30.09 25.20 -16.52
N GLU A 12 30.52 25.31 -17.78
CA GLU A 12 29.74 24.94 -18.95
C GLU A 12 29.47 23.43 -19.01
N LYS A 13 30.48 22.59 -18.74
CA LYS A 13 30.32 21.13 -18.63
C LYS A 13 29.40 20.71 -17.48
N ILE A 14 29.46 21.40 -16.33
CA ILE A 14 28.52 21.14 -15.22
C ILE A 14 27.09 21.52 -15.62
N ALA A 15 26.90 22.62 -16.34
CA ALA A 15 25.58 23.04 -16.81
C ALA A 15 24.99 22.03 -17.79
N THR A 16 25.76 21.57 -18.78
CA THR A 16 25.33 20.53 -19.73
C THR A 16 25.12 19.17 -19.06
N LEU A 17 25.94 18.79 -18.07
CA LEU A 17 25.70 17.58 -17.28
C LEU A 17 24.41 17.67 -16.46
N LYS A 18 24.10 18.83 -15.86
CA LYS A 18 22.83 19.06 -15.16
C LYS A 18 21.63 18.99 -16.10
N GLU A 19 21.77 19.49 -17.32
CA GLU A 19 20.71 19.48 -18.33
C GLU A 19 20.47 18.09 -18.91
N ASN A 20 21.54 17.31 -19.12
CA ASN A 20 21.47 15.90 -19.56
C ASN A 20 21.04 14.94 -18.44
N LEU A 21 21.25 15.31 -17.18
CA LEU A 21 20.74 14.61 -15.99
C LEU A 21 19.31 15.02 -15.61
N LYS A 22 18.67 15.93 -16.37
CA LYS A 22 17.20 15.94 -16.44
C LYS A 22 16.76 14.65 -17.14
N ILE A 23 16.92 13.53 -16.43
CA ILE A 23 15.97 12.42 -16.48
C ILE A 23 14.64 13.14 -16.48
N GLU A 24 13.86 13.01 -17.56
CA GLU A 24 12.51 13.53 -17.61
C GLU A 24 11.91 13.23 -16.23
N GLU A 25 11.70 14.26 -15.42
CA GLU A 25 10.73 14.20 -14.35
C GLU A 25 9.41 14.05 -15.11
N ARG A 26 9.18 12.87 -15.70
CA ARG A 26 7.85 12.33 -15.78
C ARG A 26 7.45 12.39 -14.33
N GLU A 27 6.71 13.43 -13.97
CA GLU A 27 5.99 13.49 -12.71
C GLU A 27 5.45 12.09 -12.55
N PHE A 28 6.01 11.34 -11.60
CA PHE A 28 5.52 10.00 -11.33
C PHE A 28 4.20 10.25 -10.62
N THR A 29 3.17 10.54 -11.42
CA THR A 29 1.81 10.69 -10.99
C THR A 29 1.41 9.29 -10.60
N ASN A 30 1.48 9.03 -9.30
CA ASN A 30 1.03 7.80 -8.73
C ASN A 30 -0.39 7.51 -9.29
N PRO A 31 -0.65 6.33 -9.90
CA PRO A 31 -1.96 6.02 -10.50
C PRO A 31 -3.16 6.16 -9.54
N TRP A 32 -2.87 6.18 -8.24
CA TRP A 32 -3.81 6.33 -7.15
C TRP A 32 -3.83 7.75 -6.55
N SER A 33 -3.23 8.75 -7.20
CA SER A 33 -3.11 10.12 -6.68
C SER A 33 -4.45 10.84 -6.50
N ASN A 34 -5.47 10.52 -7.29
CA ASN A 34 -6.78 11.17 -7.28
C ASN A 34 -7.89 10.25 -6.73
N GLN A 35 -7.57 9.48 -5.69
CA GLN A 35 -8.51 8.51 -5.11
C GLN A 35 -9.48 9.17 -4.14
N ASP A 36 -10.77 8.93 -4.33
CA ASP A 36 -11.80 9.35 -3.40
C ASP A 36 -11.93 8.32 -2.26
N LYS A 37 -11.66 8.77 -1.02
CA LYS A 37 -11.79 7.98 0.20
C LYS A 37 -13.19 7.34 0.33
N ALA A 38 -14.25 8.10 0.04
CA ALA A 38 -15.62 7.61 0.17
C ALA A 38 -15.90 6.46 -0.81
N ALA A 39 -15.43 6.59 -2.05
CA ALA A 39 -15.54 5.54 -3.05
C ALA A 39 -14.76 4.28 -2.65
N VAL A 40 -13.54 4.42 -2.13
CA VAL A 40 -12.72 3.26 -1.67
C VAL A 40 -13.41 2.55 -0.51
N LEU A 41 -13.91 3.29 0.49
CA LEU A 41 -14.64 2.73 1.63
C LEU A 41 -16.00 2.11 1.24
N GLN A 42 -16.65 2.61 0.20
CA GLN A 42 -17.85 1.99 -0.32
C GLN A 42 -17.54 0.67 -1.03
N GLN A 43 -16.43 0.62 -1.77
CA GLN A 43 -15.99 -0.56 -2.49
C GLN A 43 -15.47 -1.66 -1.57
N SER A 44 -15.02 -1.35 -0.35
CA SER A 44 -14.52 -2.34 0.63
C SER A 44 -15.54 -3.41 0.99
N ARG A 45 -16.83 -3.16 0.71
CA ARG A 45 -17.90 -4.16 0.84
C ARG A 45 -17.60 -5.45 0.07
N CYS A 46 -16.85 -5.38 -1.02
CA CYS A 46 -16.48 -6.58 -1.79
C CYS A 46 -15.62 -7.58 -1.00
N PHE A 47 -14.99 -7.17 0.11
CA PHE A 47 -14.26 -8.09 0.99
C PHE A 47 -15.17 -9.08 1.72
N SER A 48 -16.48 -8.83 1.74
CA SER A 48 -17.50 -9.73 2.30
C SER A 48 -18.19 -10.59 1.23
N ASP A 49 -17.85 -10.42 -0.05
CA ASP A 49 -18.49 -11.17 -1.13
C ASP A 49 -18.14 -12.67 -1.01
N THR A 50 -19.10 -13.53 -1.30
CA THR A 50 -18.91 -14.99 -1.37
C THR A 50 -19.35 -15.47 -2.74
N PRO A 51 -18.44 -15.93 -3.63
CA PRO A 51 -17.00 -16.15 -3.41
C PRO A 51 -16.15 -14.86 -3.42
N ILE A 52 -15.02 -14.87 -2.70
CA ILE A 52 -14.07 -13.75 -2.66
C ILE A 52 -13.27 -13.69 -3.97
N ASP A 53 -13.38 -12.57 -4.68
CA ASP A 53 -12.53 -12.25 -5.83
C ASP A 53 -11.18 -11.69 -5.38
N SER A 54 -10.12 -12.50 -5.50
CA SER A 54 -8.80 -12.13 -4.98
C SER A 54 -8.12 -10.99 -5.75
N GLU A 55 -8.31 -10.89 -7.07
CA GLU A 55 -7.69 -9.84 -7.87
C GLU A 55 -8.35 -8.48 -7.62
N LYS A 56 -9.69 -8.47 -7.54
CA LYS A 56 -10.44 -7.27 -7.17
C LYS A 56 -10.07 -6.79 -5.76
N CYS A 57 -9.97 -7.73 -4.81
CA CYS A 57 -9.60 -7.39 -3.44
C CYS A 57 -8.16 -6.86 -3.33
N LEU A 58 -7.19 -7.45 -4.06
CA LEU A 58 -5.81 -6.97 -4.11
C LEU A 58 -5.71 -5.54 -4.63
N ASN A 59 -6.40 -5.24 -5.74
CA ASN A 59 -6.44 -3.89 -6.31
C ASN A 59 -7.03 -2.88 -5.32
N LEU A 60 -8.08 -3.27 -4.59
CA LEU A 60 -8.70 -2.40 -3.61
C LEU A 60 -7.83 -2.20 -2.35
N LEU A 61 -7.19 -3.26 -1.83
CA LEU A 61 -6.26 -3.17 -0.71
C LEU A 61 -5.08 -2.24 -1.03
N THR A 62 -4.58 -2.27 -2.28
CA THR A 62 -3.50 -1.35 -2.72
C THR A 62 -3.95 0.11 -2.60
N ARG A 63 -5.19 0.40 -2.99
CA ARG A 63 -5.77 1.75 -2.90
C ARG A 63 -5.99 2.18 -1.45
N VAL A 64 -6.42 1.26 -0.60
CA VAL A 64 -6.56 1.49 0.85
C VAL A 64 -5.20 1.81 1.47
N LEU A 65 -4.18 0.99 1.20
CA LEU A 65 -2.81 1.17 1.69
C LEU A 65 -2.26 2.54 1.26
N TYR A 66 -2.51 2.93 0.00
CA TYR A 66 -2.09 4.23 -0.51
C TYR A 66 -2.72 5.40 0.27
N LEU A 67 -4.04 5.35 0.51
CA LEU A 67 -4.73 6.38 1.29
C LEU A 67 -4.21 6.46 2.74
N LEU A 68 -3.95 5.31 3.37
CA LEU A 68 -3.35 5.25 4.71
C LEU A 68 -1.96 5.89 4.72
N GLN A 69 -1.12 5.59 3.73
CA GLN A 69 0.24 6.11 3.64
C GLN A 69 0.31 7.61 3.30
N GLN A 70 -0.67 8.15 2.56
CA GLN A 70 -0.75 9.58 2.29
C GLN A 70 -1.08 10.43 3.53
N GLY A 71 -1.46 9.81 4.64
CA GLY A 71 -1.87 10.51 5.86
C GLY A 71 -3.31 11.03 5.78
N GLU A 72 -4.14 10.47 4.90
CA GLU A 72 -5.57 10.73 4.87
C GLU A 72 -6.18 10.40 6.24
N LYS A 73 -6.99 11.32 6.80
CA LYS A 73 -7.57 11.11 8.12
C LYS A 73 -8.78 10.16 8.02
N PHE A 74 -8.57 8.92 8.46
CA PHE A 74 -9.66 7.99 8.73
C PHE A 74 -10.20 8.23 10.14
N THR A 75 -11.52 8.23 10.25
CA THR A 75 -12.18 8.24 11.57
C THR A 75 -12.04 6.86 12.23
N PRO A 76 -12.10 6.77 13.57
CA PRO A 76 -12.03 5.48 14.28
C PRO A 76 -13.07 4.47 13.77
N ASN A 77 -14.28 4.93 13.44
CA ASN A 77 -15.36 4.09 12.90
C ASN A 77 -15.02 3.55 11.49
N GLU A 78 -14.40 4.36 10.64
CA GLU A 78 -13.97 3.94 9.30
C GLU A 78 -12.84 2.92 9.39
N LEU A 79 -11.84 3.15 10.26
CA LEU A 79 -10.74 2.22 10.50
C LEU A 79 -11.25 0.88 11.03
N SER A 80 -12.12 0.92 12.05
CA SER A 80 -12.67 -0.30 12.64
C SER A 80 -13.47 -1.11 11.62
N LYS A 81 -14.30 -0.43 10.82
CA LYS A 81 -15.07 -1.09 9.77
C LYS A 81 -14.16 -1.72 8.71
N LEU A 82 -13.14 -0.98 8.26
CA LEU A 82 -12.16 -1.47 7.30
C LEU A 82 -11.40 -2.67 7.87
N PHE A 83 -11.02 -2.64 9.14
CA PHE A 83 -10.40 -3.75 9.85
C PHE A 83 -11.27 -5.01 9.80
N PHE A 84 -12.54 -4.92 10.17
CA PHE A 84 -13.46 -6.07 10.13
C PHE A 84 -13.71 -6.57 8.70
N ASP A 85 -13.71 -5.70 7.70
CA ASP A 85 -13.82 -6.13 6.31
C ASP A 85 -12.52 -6.81 5.81
N VAL A 86 -11.34 -6.30 6.17
CA VAL A 86 -10.03 -6.88 5.82
C VAL A 86 -9.83 -8.25 6.49
N THR A 87 -10.23 -8.42 7.76
CA THR A 87 -10.10 -9.72 8.45
C THR A 87 -10.92 -10.83 7.80
N LYS A 88 -12.01 -10.53 7.09
CA LYS A 88 -12.77 -11.53 6.30
C LYS A 88 -11.95 -12.12 5.16
N LEU A 89 -10.97 -11.39 4.64
CA LEU A 89 -10.11 -11.85 3.55
C LEU A 89 -9.20 -13.02 3.93
N PHE A 90 -9.02 -13.30 5.24
CA PHE A 90 -8.35 -14.53 5.72
C PHE A 90 -9.09 -15.82 5.32
N GLN A 91 -10.32 -15.72 4.83
CA GLN A 91 -11.05 -16.87 4.28
C GLN A 91 -10.54 -17.28 2.89
N SER A 92 -9.88 -16.37 2.16
CA SER A 92 -9.37 -16.67 0.82
C SER A 92 -8.14 -17.59 0.87
N PRO A 93 -8.04 -18.59 -0.02
CA PRO A 93 -6.86 -19.46 -0.13
C PRO A 93 -5.70 -18.80 -0.89
N SER A 94 -5.86 -17.58 -1.43
CA SER A 94 -4.82 -16.90 -2.20
C SER A 94 -3.67 -16.40 -1.32
N THR A 95 -2.45 -16.90 -1.57
CA THR A 95 -1.23 -16.46 -0.88
C THR A 95 -0.89 -15.00 -1.14
N ARG A 96 -1.11 -14.49 -2.36
CA ARG A 96 -0.86 -13.07 -2.66
C ARG A 96 -1.77 -12.17 -1.84
N LEU A 97 -3.07 -12.49 -1.82
CA LEU A 97 -4.04 -11.73 -1.02
C LEU A 97 -3.68 -11.79 0.45
N ARG A 98 -3.26 -12.96 0.95
CA ARG A 98 -2.83 -13.12 2.35
C ARG A 98 -1.67 -12.18 2.73
N ARG A 99 -0.62 -12.12 1.91
CA ARG A 99 0.51 -11.21 2.13
C ARG A 99 0.07 -9.75 2.15
N MET A 100 -0.85 -9.37 1.26
CA MET A 100 -1.39 -8.02 1.22
C MET A 100 -2.19 -7.67 2.47
N VAL A 101 -2.96 -8.62 3.00
CA VAL A 101 -3.72 -8.46 4.24
C VAL A 101 -2.80 -8.22 5.43
N TYR A 102 -1.67 -8.94 5.52
CA TYR A 102 -0.68 -8.69 6.58
C TYR A 102 -0.06 -7.29 6.52
N LEU A 103 0.22 -6.79 5.30
CA LEU A 103 0.70 -5.42 5.12
C LEU A 103 -0.34 -4.40 5.59
N VAL A 104 -1.60 -4.56 5.18
CA VAL A 104 -2.67 -3.64 5.61
C VAL A 104 -2.91 -3.70 7.11
N ILE A 105 -2.91 -4.87 7.73
CA ILE A 105 -3.03 -5.00 9.20
C ILE A 105 -1.91 -4.28 9.94
N LYS A 106 -0.69 -4.30 9.39
CA LYS A 106 0.45 -3.60 10.00
C LYS A 106 0.31 -2.07 9.92
N GLU A 107 -0.30 -1.56 8.86
CA GLU A 107 -0.53 -0.12 8.67
C GLU A 107 -1.81 0.38 9.36
N LEU A 108 -2.76 -0.51 9.66
CA LEU A 108 -3.91 -0.20 10.50
C LEU A 108 -3.44 -0.14 11.96
N ASP A 109 -3.77 0.93 12.67
CA ASP A 109 -3.56 1.06 14.13
C ASP A 109 -4.80 0.51 14.86
N PRO A 110 -4.84 -0.80 15.20
CA PRO A 110 -6.05 -1.45 15.66
C PRO A 110 -6.21 -1.25 17.16
N SER A 111 -7.46 -1.17 17.63
CA SER A 111 -7.75 -1.19 19.06
C SER A 111 -7.40 -2.55 19.70
N GLU A 112 -7.34 -2.61 21.04
CA GLU A 112 -6.97 -3.83 21.77
C GLU A 112 -7.83 -5.07 21.37
N GLY A 113 -9.13 -4.88 21.18
CA GLY A 113 -10.04 -5.95 20.75
C GLY A 113 -9.76 -6.45 19.33
N GLU A 114 -9.37 -5.54 18.43
CA GLU A 114 -9.02 -5.84 17.04
C GLU A 114 -7.67 -6.54 16.95
N VAL A 115 -6.70 -6.12 17.76
CA VAL A 115 -5.40 -6.81 17.91
C VAL A 115 -5.61 -8.27 18.33
N PHE A 116 -6.52 -8.54 19.27
CA PHE A 116 -6.82 -9.92 19.67
C PHE A 116 -7.35 -10.76 18.50
N ILE A 117 -8.24 -10.20 17.67
CA ILE A 117 -8.77 -10.88 16.47
C ILE A 117 -7.64 -11.20 15.48
N CYS A 118 -6.74 -10.24 15.23
CA CYS A 118 -5.57 -10.45 14.38
C CYS A 118 -4.70 -11.61 14.89
N ILE A 119 -4.43 -11.65 16.19
CA ILE A 119 -3.64 -12.73 16.80
C ILE A 119 -4.29 -14.08 16.52
N GLN A 120 -5.60 -14.23 16.69
CA GLN A 120 -6.30 -15.49 16.40
C GLN A 120 -6.21 -15.88 14.92
N CYS A 121 -6.38 -14.92 14.00
CA CYS A 121 -6.21 -15.14 12.56
C CYS A 121 -4.78 -15.59 12.22
N LEU A 122 -3.77 -14.95 12.80
CA LEU A 122 -2.36 -15.29 12.57
C LEU A 122 -1.98 -16.65 13.17
N ILE A 123 -2.45 -16.98 14.37
CA ILE A 123 -2.25 -18.31 14.98
C ILE A 123 -2.86 -19.40 14.09
N LYS A 124 -4.04 -19.16 13.52
CA LYS A 124 -4.68 -20.09 12.60
C LYS A 124 -3.84 -20.31 11.34
N ASP A 125 -3.26 -19.25 10.78
CA ASP A 125 -2.40 -19.33 9.60
C ASP A 125 -1.08 -20.04 9.89
N MET A 126 -0.46 -19.77 11.04
CA MET A 126 0.75 -20.46 11.53
C MET A 126 0.58 -21.97 11.68
N ASN A 127 -0.61 -22.40 12.11
CA ASN A 127 -0.99 -23.80 12.26
C ASN A 127 -1.56 -24.41 10.98
N SER A 128 -1.71 -23.64 9.91
CA SER A 128 -2.23 -24.16 8.66
C SER A 128 -1.22 -25.07 7.97
N LYS A 129 -1.71 -26.04 7.19
CA LYS A 129 -0.87 -26.93 6.37
C LYS A 129 -0.22 -26.23 5.19
N ASN A 130 -0.54 -24.96 4.94
CA ASN A 130 -0.01 -24.20 3.83
C ASN A 130 1.22 -23.42 4.31
N ASP A 131 2.41 -23.95 4.02
CA ASP A 131 3.67 -23.30 4.38
C ASP A 131 3.79 -21.88 3.82
N CYS A 132 3.08 -21.57 2.73
CA CYS A 132 3.09 -20.22 2.16
C CYS A 132 2.34 -19.17 3.03
N PHE A 133 1.55 -19.61 4.02
CA PHE A 133 0.95 -18.74 5.03
C PHE A 133 1.79 -18.66 6.31
N ARG A 134 2.82 -19.50 6.43
CA ARG A 134 3.80 -19.48 7.52
C ARG A 134 4.90 -18.48 7.14
N ALA A 135 4.56 -17.20 7.14
CA ALA A 135 5.50 -16.11 6.87
C ALA A 135 6.33 -15.77 8.12
#